data_AF-A0A1Q2SKM0-F1
#
_entry.id   AF-A0A1Q2SKM0-F1
#
_cell.length_a   1.000
_cell.length_b   1.000
_cell.length_c   1.000
_cell.angle_alpha   90.00
_cell.angle_beta   90.00
_cell.angle_gamma   90.00
#
_symmetry.space_group_name_H-M   'P 1'
#
loop_
_entity.id
_entity.type
_entity.pdbx_description
1 polymer ?
#
loop_
_entity_poly.entity_id
_entity_poly.type
_entity_poly.pdbx_seq_one_letter_code
_entity_poly.pdbx_strand_id
1 'polypeptide(L)'
;MQPGNFDPQAFAKAESRNSCKIEHYQKEGKVVTFDIACTKPEAATSRGVFHLTGGADFTGTTHTTFNTTGRAITIDIDYTGKQVGICPYTPQKPAD
;
A
#
# COMPACT_ATOMS: atom_id res chain seq x y z
N MET A 1 9.13 -9.60 -15.24
CA MET A 1 8.84 -8.23 -14.73
C MET A 1 10.12 -7.64 -14.19
N GLN A 2 10.39 -6.36 -14.47
CA GLN A 2 11.64 -5.66 -14.09
C GLN A 2 11.67 -5.30 -12.59
N PRO A 3 12.86 -5.24 -11.97
CA PRO A 3 13.05 -4.74 -10.60
C PRO A 3 12.57 -3.29 -10.45
N GLY A 4 12.08 -2.91 -9.26
CA GLY A 4 11.57 -1.56 -8.98
C GLY A 4 10.08 -1.31 -9.25
N ASN A 5 9.25 -2.36 -9.34
CA ASN A 5 7.80 -2.19 -9.35
C ASN A 5 7.20 -2.54 -7.98
N PHE A 6 6.69 -1.53 -7.28
CA PHE A 6 5.75 -1.71 -6.18
C PHE A 6 4.44 -2.29 -6.72
N ASP A 7 3.98 -3.39 -6.13
CA ASP A 7 2.67 -3.98 -6.44
C ASP A 7 1.65 -3.56 -5.37
N PRO A 8 0.78 -2.59 -5.66
CA PRO A 8 -0.24 -2.15 -4.72
C PRO A 8 -1.21 -3.28 -4.34
N GLN A 9 -1.50 -4.22 -5.24
CA GLN A 9 -2.45 -5.30 -4.94
C GLN A 9 -1.87 -6.28 -3.92
N ALA A 10 -0.55 -6.52 -3.96
CA ALA A 10 0.12 -7.32 -2.94
C ALA A 10 0.10 -6.63 -1.57
N PHE A 11 0.30 -5.30 -1.52
CA PHE A 11 0.18 -4.52 -0.29
C PHE A 11 -1.25 -4.53 0.25
N ALA A 12 -2.26 -4.33 -0.61
CA ALA A 12 -3.67 -4.43 -0.23
C ALA A 12 -4.04 -5.78 0.36
N LYS A 13 -3.50 -6.87 -0.19
CA LYS A 13 -3.74 -8.24 0.29
C LYS A 13 -3.07 -8.54 1.63
N ALA A 14 -1.94 -7.89 1.94
CA ALA A 14 -1.37 -7.96 3.28
C ALA A 14 -2.30 -7.27 4.31
N GLU A 15 -2.90 -6.15 3.91
CA GLU A 15 -3.86 -5.37 4.70
C GLU A 15 -5.31 -5.92 4.67
N SER A 16 -5.61 -6.91 3.81
CA SER A 16 -6.99 -7.33 3.50
C SER A 16 -7.72 -8.10 4.59
N ARG A 17 -7.14 -8.27 5.78
CA ARG A 17 -7.88 -8.85 6.92
C ARG A 17 -9.07 -7.98 7.35
N ASN A 18 -9.12 -6.70 6.95
CA ASN A 18 -10.10 -5.70 7.39
C ASN A 18 -10.99 -5.10 6.28
N SER A 19 -11.29 -5.83 5.19
CA SER A 19 -12.14 -5.29 4.08
C SER A 19 -11.63 -3.93 3.58
N CYS A 20 -10.32 -3.85 3.36
CA CYS A 20 -9.64 -2.64 2.89
C CYS A 20 -9.60 -2.61 1.37
N LYS A 21 -9.77 -1.42 0.79
CA LYS A 21 -9.64 -1.15 -0.65
C LYS A 21 -8.51 -0.16 -0.87
N ILE A 22 -7.71 -0.38 -1.90
CA ILE A 22 -6.80 0.65 -2.41
C ILE A 22 -7.56 1.54 -3.38
N GLU A 23 -7.45 2.84 -3.16
CA GLU A 23 -8.04 3.89 -3.96
C GLU A 23 -6.96 4.89 -4.40
N HIS A 24 -7.25 5.66 -5.45
CA HIS A 24 -6.37 6.72 -5.97
C HIS A 24 -4.90 6.28 -6.18
N TYR A 25 -4.68 5.03 -6.58
CA TYR A 25 -3.34 4.55 -6.89
C TYR A 25 -2.76 5.33 -8.08
N GLN A 26 -1.60 5.93 -7.85
CA GLN A 26 -0.85 6.68 -8.84
C GLN A 26 0.62 6.30 -8.77
N LYS A 27 1.25 6.21 -9.93
CA LYS A 27 2.70 6.06 -10.05
C LYS A 27 3.23 7.09 -11.03
N GLU A 28 4.04 8.00 -10.51
CA GLU A 28 4.68 9.07 -11.27
C GLU A 28 6.20 8.89 -11.19
N GLY A 29 6.77 8.29 -12.25
CA GLY A 29 8.17 7.93 -12.29
C GLY A 29 8.56 6.97 -11.15
N LYS A 30 9.28 7.52 -10.18
CA LYS A 30 9.81 6.81 -9.00
C LYS A 30 8.94 6.96 -7.75
N VAL A 31 7.86 7.75 -7.81
CA VAL A 31 6.97 7.94 -6.67
C VAL A 31 5.70 7.14 -6.90
N VAL A 32 5.27 6.43 -5.87
CA VAL A 32 4.00 5.72 -5.81
C VAL A 32 3.16 6.33 -4.71
N THR A 33 1.91 6.62 -4.99
CA THR A 33 0.96 7.14 -4.02
C THR A 33 -0.32 6.33 -4.08
N PHE A 34 -0.91 6.05 -2.93
CA PHE A 34 -2.17 5.34 -2.85
C PHE A 34 -2.90 5.69 -1.56
N ASP A 35 -4.21 5.55 -1.58
CA ASP A 35 -5.04 5.62 -0.38
C ASP A 35 -5.55 4.20 -0.05
N ILE A 36 -5.73 3.90 1.23
CA ILE A 36 -6.41 2.71 1.71
C ILE A 36 -7.63 3.14 2.50
N ALA A 37 -8.79 2.62 2.14
CA ALA A 37 -10.02 2.77 2.90
C ALA A 37 -10.47 1.38 3.41
N CYS A 38 -10.55 1.23 4.73
CA CYS A 38 -11.10 0.05 5.38
C CYS A 38 -12.45 0.40 6.00
N THR A 39 -13.44 -0.49 5.88
CA THR A 39 -14.79 -0.25 6.42
C THR A 39 -15.15 -1.16 7.60
N LYS A 40 -14.37 -2.21 7.89
CA LYS A 40 -14.65 -3.18 8.97
C LYS A 40 -13.35 -3.70 9.62
N PRO A 41 -13.33 -4.01 10.92
CA PRO A 41 -14.40 -3.78 11.90
C PRO A 41 -14.60 -2.29 12.24
N GLU A 42 -13.60 -1.45 12.00
CA GLU A 42 -13.66 0.00 12.19
C GLU A 42 -13.21 0.73 10.92
N ALA A 43 -13.74 1.93 10.70
CA ALA A 43 -13.37 2.74 9.56
C ALA A 43 -11.95 3.28 9.75
N ALA A 44 -11.10 3.00 8.77
CA ALA A 44 -9.73 3.50 8.72
C ALA A 44 -9.42 4.06 7.34
N THR A 45 -8.71 5.18 7.31
CA THR A 45 -8.18 5.80 6.10
C THR A 45 -6.68 5.93 6.24
N SER A 46 -5.94 5.41 5.26
CA SER A 46 -4.48 5.55 5.19
C SER A 46 -4.07 6.18 3.88
N ARG A 47 -3.09 7.06 3.89
CA ARG A 47 -2.42 7.55 2.69
C ARG A 47 -0.97 7.11 2.70
N GLY A 48 -0.57 6.41 1.66
CA GLY A 48 0.78 5.92 1.45
C GLY A 48 1.51 6.69 0.35
N VAL A 49 2.77 7.04 0.61
CA VAL A 49 3.68 7.63 -0.38
C VAL A 49 5.00 6.87 -0.33
N PHE A 50 5.39 6.25 -1.44
CA PHE A 50 6.60 5.44 -1.55
C PHE A 50 7.52 5.97 -2.64
N HIS A 51 8.80 6.09 -2.33
CA HIS A 51 9.86 6.52 -3.23
C HIS A 51 10.74 5.33 -3.59
N LEU A 52 10.67 4.93 -4.86
CA LEU A 52 11.51 3.91 -5.45
C LEU A 52 12.86 4.53 -5.79
N THR A 53 13.96 4.01 -5.26
CA THR A 53 15.28 4.63 -5.52
C THR A 53 15.79 4.36 -6.94
N GLY A 54 15.17 3.42 -7.68
CA GLY A 54 15.65 2.92 -8.97
C GLY A 54 16.64 1.76 -8.84
N GLY A 55 16.99 1.38 -7.60
CA GLY A 55 17.65 0.12 -7.25
C GLY A 55 16.69 -0.79 -6.47
N ALA A 56 17.26 -1.64 -5.63
CA ALA A 56 16.46 -2.48 -4.73
C ALA A 56 15.82 -1.68 -3.60
N ASP A 57 16.34 -0.51 -3.24
CA ASP A 57 15.90 0.19 -2.04
C ASP A 57 14.65 1.05 -2.27
N PHE A 58 13.84 1.19 -1.25
CA PHE A 58 12.71 2.11 -1.22
C PHE A 58 12.59 2.78 0.15
N THR A 59 12.05 3.99 0.14
CA THR A 59 11.51 4.62 1.34
C THR A 59 10.02 4.82 1.16
N GLY A 60 9.29 4.96 2.25
CA GLY A 60 7.89 5.31 2.18
C GLY A 60 7.38 5.86 3.48
N THR A 61 6.21 6.45 3.42
CA THR A 61 5.46 6.92 4.58
C THR A 61 4.02 6.44 4.44
N THR A 62 3.40 6.10 5.55
CA THR A 62 1.94 6.00 5.63
C THR A 62 1.44 6.88 6.75
N HIS A 63 0.37 7.62 6.46
CA HIS A 63 -0.40 8.37 7.44
C HIS A 63 -1.76 7.71 7.57
N THR A 64 -2.01 7.08 8.71
CA THR A 64 -3.23 6.31 8.95
C THR A 64 -4.05 6.93 10.06
N THR A 65 -5.32 7.15 9.79
CA THR A 65 -6.29 7.62 10.77
C THR A 65 -7.41 6.60 10.92
N PHE A 66 -7.78 6.30 12.14
CA PHE A 66 -8.94 5.46 12.44
C PHE A 66 -9.58 5.90 13.75
N ASN A 67 -10.87 5.62 13.87
CA ASN A 67 -11.62 5.87 15.09
C ASN A 67 -11.86 4.56 15.80
N THR A 68 -11.42 4.46 17.04
CA THR A 68 -11.70 3.31 17.90
C THR A 68 -12.30 3.76 19.21
N THR A 69 -13.42 3.16 19.62
CA THR A 69 -14.07 3.45 20.92
C THR A 69 -14.34 4.95 21.19
N GLY A 70 -14.65 5.73 20.15
CA GLY A 70 -14.90 7.17 20.26
C GLY A 70 -13.64 8.05 20.36
N ARG A 71 -12.46 7.49 20.09
CA ARG A 71 -11.19 8.23 20.04
C ARG A 71 -10.59 8.14 18.64
N ALA A 72 -10.18 9.29 18.11
CA ALA A 72 -9.39 9.35 16.90
C ALA A 72 -7.94 8.97 17.23
N ILE A 73 -7.40 8.01 16.50
CA ILE A 73 -6.00 7.61 16.56
C ILE A 73 -5.37 7.91 15.21
N THR A 74 -4.14 8.41 15.27
CA THR A 74 -3.30 8.66 14.11
C THR A 74 -2.01 7.85 14.28
N ILE A 75 -1.63 7.15 13.21
CA ILE A 75 -0.38 6.39 13.13
C ILE A 75 0.36 6.87 11.90
N ASP A 76 1.55 7.42 12.13
CA ASP A 76 2.53 7.73 11.10
C ASP A 76 3.61 6.64 11.11
N ILE A 77 3.87 6.06 9.94
CA ILE A 77 4.88 5.01 9.79
C ILE A 77 5.87 5.42 8.69
N ASP A 78 7.14 5.49 9.06
CA ASP A 78 8.24 5.61 8.12
C ASP A 78 8.78 4.22 7.75
N TYR A 79 8.86 3.95 6.45
CA TYR A 79 9.40 2.72 5.89
C TYR A 79 10.76 2.98 5.27
N THR A 80 11.72 2.14 5.61
CA THR A 80 12.97 1.96 4.87
C THR A 80 13.09 0.49 4.52
N GLY A 81 13.16 0.17 3.24
CA GLY A 81 13.16 -1.21 2.78
C GLY A 81 14.11 -1.45 1.63
N LYS A 82 14.44 -2.73 1.46
CA LYS A 82 15.23 -3.23 0.34
C LYS A 82 14.49 -4.39 -0.31
N GLN A 83 14.42 -4.37 -1.63
CA GLN A 83 13.89 -5.44 -2.45
C GLN A 83 14.85 -6.63 -2.33
N VAL A 84 14.40 -7.66 -1.63
CA VAL A 84 15.15 -8.92 -1.43
C VAL A 84 14.82 -9.98 -2.46
N GLY A 85 13.83 -9.74 -3.33
CA GLY A 85 13.40 -10.70 -4.35
C GLY A 85 12.28 -10.16 -5.24
N ILE A 86 11.77 -11.02 -6.14
CA ILE A 86 10.60 -10.73 -6.99
C ILE A 86 9.53 -11.76 -6.67
N CYS A 87 8.32 -11.32 -6.35
CA CYS A 87 7.14 -12.19 -6.28
C CYS A 87 6.36 -12.04 -7.60
N PRO A 88 6.47 -12.97 -8.55
CA PRO A 88 5.77 -12.86 -9.82
C PRO A 88 4.26 -13.03 -9.60
N TYR A 89 3.49 -11.97 -9.89
CA TYR A 89 2.03 -12.05 -9.93
C TYR A 89 1.57 -12.34 -11.37
N THR A 90 0.83 -13.43 -11.56
CA THR A 90 0.13 -13.74 -12.81
C THR A 90 -1.35 -13.47 -12.59
N PRO A 91 -1.91 -12.36 -13.12
CA PRO A 91 -3.34 -12.10 -12.99
C PRO A 91 -4.14 -13.25 -13.59
N GLN A 92 -5.16 -13.72 -12.87
CA GLN A 92 -6.10 -14.69 -13.43
C GLN A 92 -6.88 -13.98 -14.56
N LYS A 93 -6.90 -14.61 -15.74
CA LYS A 93 -7.58 -14.10 -16.93
C LYS A 93 -9.06 -13.86 -16.57
N PRO A 94 -9.67 -12.72 -16.94
CA PRO A 94 -11.10 -12.53 -16.76
C PRO A 94 -11.84 -13.66 -17.48
N ALA A 95 -12.82 -14.26 -16.82
CA ALA A 95 -13.75 -15.17 -17.50
C ALA A 95 -14.61 -14.32 -18.46
N ASP A 96 -14.69 -14.77 -19.71
CA ASP A 96 -15.51 -14.20 -20.79
C ASP A 96 -17.01 -14.31 -20.46
#